data_AF-A0A3P6RJM4-F1
#
_entry.id   AF-A0A3P6RJM4-F1
#
_cell.length_a   1.000
_cell.length_b   1.000
_cell.length_c   1.000
_cell.angle_alpha   90.00
_cell.angle_beta   90.00
_cell.angle_gamma   90.00
#
_symmetry.space_group_name_H-M   'P 1'
#
loop_
_entity.id
_entity.type
_entity.pdbx_description
1 polymer ?
#
loop_
_entity_poly.entity_id
_entity_poly.type
_entity_poly.pdbx_seq_one_letter_code
_entity_poly.pdbx_strand_id
1 'polypeptide(L)'
;MEDWAFKKKVQCVITLGDNIYYVGVKDEQDPRFKASLFFHQLVRWEILLNSNTFENIYNGKGLDVPWYMTAGNHDYLGNISAQISYSNYSHKWSAYIKSNNGLSIAHFPGLYYKLSFPLTKACVEILMIDTIVLCGNVAKIHKVLLLRKHNKDPTRADQNLRDRAERQWRWIEKNLKTSKADYLFVAGHYPIHSMASHGPTTCLRKRLDPLLRRYHVSAYFSGHDHTLQHIVYPIGDGYEMHYVVSGAGSRSDHSTKHLGTIPAQFLMFRYPVGWNPISNWGFTYGGFLYMEITKNSASLQFITGSNVTMYRTKIYPRSMSERRSIFEQQTLVEAVNDITSNEDTDYLRIIVVGDIGGLPIFPYYTYAQSKVGKVMENWAKKKDIHCVLNVGDNIYYNGVKNEHDSRFRVSASALALIAHEDKLQQTIAAADI
;
A
#
# COMPACT_ATOMS: atom_id res chain seq x y z
N MET A 1 -14.23 3.86 31.26
CA MET A 1 -14.60 4.42 29.94
C MET A 1 -14.96 5.91 30.04
N GLU A 2 -15.51 6.37 31.16
CA GLU A 2 -15.71 7.81 31.47
C GLU A 2 -14.43 8.65 31.38
N ASP A 3 -13.31 8.12 31.86
CA ASP A 3 -12.03 8.85 31.91
C ASP A 3 -11.34 8.99 30.53
N TRP A 4 -11.71 8.13 29.56
CA TRP A 4 -11.22 8.15 28.18
C TRP A 4 -12.05 9.10 27.31
N ALA A 5 -13.37 9.16 27.54
CA ALA A 5 -14.29 10.01 26.79
C ALA A 5 -14.19 11.51 27.14
N PHE A 6 -13.87 11.85 28.40
CA PHE A 6 -13.74 13.25 28.84
C PHE A 6 -12.53 13.96 28.19
N LYS A 7 -11.45 13.22 27.90
CA LYS A 7 -10.23 13.76 27.25
C LYS A 7 -10.38 14.07 25.76
N LYS A 8 -11.44 13.60 25.09
CA LYS A 8 -11.56 13.67 23.63
C LYS A 8 -12.78 14.43 23.10
N LYS A 9 -13.64 15.01 23.96
CA LYS A 9 -14.84 15.79 23.58
C LYS A 9 -15.63 15.15 22.41
N VAL A 10 -16.02 13.89 22.55
CA VAL A 10 -16.90 13.22 21.58
C VAL A 10 -18.31 13.81 21.68
N GLN A 11 -18.87 14.27 20.55
CA GLN A 11 -20.15 15.02 20.53
C GLN A 11 -21.37 14.22 20.03
N CYS A 12 -21.22 12.98 19.53
CA CYS A 12 -22.29 11.97 19.55
C CYS A 12 -21.74 10.59 19.16
N VAL A 13 -22.50 9.55 19.52
CA VAL A 13 -22.42 8.21 18.94
C VAL A 13 -23.76 7.99 18.23
N ILE A 14 -23.73 7.64 16.94
CA ILE A 14 -24.92 7.27 16.18
C ILE A 14 -24.72 5.85 15.67
N THR A 15 -25.69 4.99 15.93
CA THR A 15 -25.82 3.67 15.31
C THR A 15 -26.90 3.77 14.22
N LEU A 16 -26.65 3.24 13.01
CA LEU A 16 -27.60 3.30 11.89
C LEU A 16 -27.79 1.93 11.23
N GLY A 17 -28.38 0.99 11.98
CA GLY A 17 -29.11 -0.15 11.42
C GLY A 17 -28.31 -1.40 11.05
N ASP A 18 -29.05 -2.45 10.68
CA ASP A 18 -28.59 -3.77 10.23
C ASP A 18 -27.93 -4.69 11.25
N ASN A 19 -28.62 -4.89 12.38
CA ASN A 19 -28.13 -5.77 13.44
C ASN A 19 -28.36 -7.28 13.17
N ILE A 20 -29.30 -7.67 12.29
CA ILE A 20 -29.59 -9.10 11.96
C ILE A 20 -30.06 -9.26 10.50
N TYR A 21 -29.22 -9.85 9.63
CA TYR A 21 -29.55 -10.23 8.25
C TYR A 21 -30.04 -11.69 8.15
N TYR A 22 -30.81 -12.11 7.13
CA TYR A 22 -31.24 -11.38 5.92
C TYR A 22 -32.72 -10.92 5.90
N VAL A 23 -33.51 -11.20 6.94
CA VAL A 23 -34.96 -10.87 6.98
C VAL A 23 -35.47 -10.31 8.33
N GLY A 24 -34.58 -9.81 9.20
CA GLY A 24 -34.96 -9.41 10.58
C GLY A 24 -35.45 -10.61 11.40
N VAL A 25 -35.89 -10.40 12.65
CA VAL A 25 -36.45 -11.44 13.53
C VAL A 25 -37.97 -11.47 13.44
N LYS A 26 -38.57 -12.66 13.58
CA LYS A 26 -40.01 -12.84 13.35
C LYS A 26 -40.87 -12.43 14.56
N ASP A 27 -40.37 -12.66 15.78
CA ASP A 27 -40.98 -12.33 17.08
C ASP A 27 -39.94 -12.52 18.20
N GLU A 28 -40.33 -12.29 19.46
CA GLU A 28 -39.49 -12.42 20.65
C GLU A 28 -39.05 -13.86 20.98
N GLN A 29 -39.49 -14.85 20.20
CA GLN A 29 -39.18 -16.27 20.38
C GLN A 29 -38.29 -16.81 19.25
N ASP A 30 -37.81 -15.94 18.35
CA ASP A 30 -37.00 -16.29 17.18
C ASP A 30 -35.76 -17.12 17.57
N PRO A 31 -35.50 -18.28 16.93
CA PRO A 31 -34.39 -19.17 17.29
C PRO A 31 -33.00 -18.54 17.09
N ARG A 32 -32.87 -17.40 16.40
CA ARG A 32 -31.63 -16.60 16.38
C ARG A 32 -31.32 -15.90 17.71
N PHE A 33 -32.29 -15.80 18.62
CA PHE A 33 -32.08 -15.41 20.01
C PHE A 33 -31.70 -16.59 20.92
N LYS A 34 -31.91 -17.84 20.48
CA LYS A 34 -31.61 -19.05 21.27
C LYS A 34 -30.33 -19.70 20.78
N ALA A 35 -29.23 -19.43 21.49
CA ALA A 35 -28.05 -20.27 21.44
C ALA A 35 -28.43 -21.68 21.89
N SER A 36 -28.46 -22.64 20.95
CA SER A 36 -28.54 -24.05 21.29
C SER A 36 -27.12 -24.63 21.29
N LEU A 37 -26.63 -24.89 22.51
CA LEU A 37 -25.51 -25.78 22.74
C LEU A 37 -25.90 -27.19 22.26
N PHE A 38 -25.25 -27.67 21.21
CA PHE A 38 -24.91 -29.08 21.05
C PHE A 38 -23.86 -29.19 19.94
N PHE A 39 -22.58 -29.30 20.29
CA PHE A 39 -21.63 -30.18 19.62
C PHE A 39 -20.34 -30.26 20.43
N HIS A 40 -20.20 -31.40 21.11
CA HIS A 40 -18.97 -31.81 21.76
C HIS A 40 -18.05 -32.43 20.69
N GLN A 41 -16.75 -32.09 20.77
CA GLN A 41 -15.62 -32.86 20.23
C GLN A 41 -15.26 -32.75 18.72
N LEU A 42 -15.09 -31.55 18.16
CA LEU A 42 -14.26 -31.31 16.95
C LEU A 42 -13.61 -29.91 16.96
N VAL A 43 -12.80 -29.58 17.98
CA VAL A 43 -12.08 -28.28 18.11
C VAL A 43 -10.83 -28.20 17.19
N ARG A 44 -10.93 -28.68 15.93
CA ARG A 44 -9.79 -28.61 14.99
C ARG A 44 -10.14 -28.08 13.59
N TRP A 45 -11.41 -27.76 13.32
CA TRP A 45 -11.86 -27.35 11.98
C TRP A 45 -12.37 -25.90 11.87
N GLU A 46 -12.84 -25.25 12.93
CA GLU A 46 -13.30 -23.83 12.86
C GLU A 46 -12.17 -22.80 12.72
N ILE A 47 -10.93 -23.16 13.08
CA ILE A 47 -9.75 -22.32 12.82
C ILE A 47 -9.43 -22.27 11.31
N LEU A 48 -9.92 -23.23 10.53
CA LEU A 48 -9.69 -23.33 9.09
C LEU A 48 -10.75 -22.65 8.23
N LEU A 49 -11.81 -22.01 8.75
CA LEU A 49 -12.86 -21.39 7.91
C LEU A 49 -12.79 -19.86 7.85
N ASN A 50 -11.74 -19.27 8.43
CA ASN A 50 -11.65 -17.84 8.73
C ASN A 50 -10.49 -17.17 7.97
N SER A 51 -10.37 -17.44 6.68
CA SER A 51 -9.21 -17.03 5.88
C SER A 51 -9.62 -16.03 4.79
N ASN A 52 -9.28 -14.75 4.98
CA ASN A 52 -9.61 -13.66 4.06
C ASN A 52 -8.32 -12.92 3.67
N THR A 53 -8.33 -12.20 2.54
CA THR A 53 -7.08 -11.76 1.89
C THR A 53 -6.47 -10.50 2.50
N PHE A 54 -7.24 -9.68 3.23
CA PHE A 54 -6.72 -8.41 3.76
C PHE A 54 -6.82 -8.33 5.29
N GLU A 55 -8.02 -8.11 5.84
CA GLU A 55 -8.17 -7.77 7.26
C GLU A 55 -7.62 -8.85 8.19
N ASN A 56 -7.82 -10.14 7.88
CA ASN A 56 -7.28 -11.24 8.70
C ASN A 56 -5.75 -11.38 8.63
N ILE A 57 -5.11 -10.95 7.53
CA ILE A 57 -3.65 -11.01 7.38
C ILE A 57 -2.99 -9.82 8.08
N TYR A 58 -3.64 -8.66 8.03
CA TYR A 58 -3.11 -7.39 8.55
C TYR A 58 -3.89 -6.90 9.78
N ASN A 59 -4.35 -7.83 10.64
CA ASN A 59 -5.14 -7.55 11.86
C ASN A 59 -4.31 -7.14 13.10
N GLY A 60 -2.98 -7.08 12.97
CA GLY A 60 -2.11 -6.73 14.08
C GLY A 60 -2.29 -5.28 14.54
N LYS A 61 -2.11 -5.04 15.86
CA LYS A 61 -2.24 -3.70 16.48
C LYS A 61 -1.22 -2.69 15.92
N GLY A 62 -0.02 -3.14 15.56
CA GLY A 62 0.98 -2.26 14.94
C GLY A 62 0.57 -1.83 13.53
N LEU A 63 -0.14 -2.68 12.79
CA LEU A 63 -0.70 -2.38 11.47
C LEU A 63 -2.06 -1.69 11.53
N ASP A 64 -2.53 -1.30 12.71
CA ASP A 64 -3.76 -0.53 12.91
C ASP A 64 -3.54 0.97 12.66
N VAL A 65 -3.00 1.26 11.48
CA VAL A 65 -2.63 2.58 10.99
C VAL A 65 -3.28 2.82 9.62
N PRO A 66 -3.32 4.04 9.09
CA PRO A 66 -3.83 4.29 7.74
C PRO A 66 -3.02 3.57 6.65
N TRP A 67 -3.73 2.94 5.71
CA TRP A 67 -3.21 2.36 4.47
C TRP A 67 -3.65 3.21 3.28
N TYR A 68 -2.67 3.81 2.61
CA TYR A 68 -2.89 4.61 1.42
C TYR A 68 -2.83 3.72 0.19
N MET A 69 -3.99 3.47 -0.41
CA MET A 69 -4.15 2.50 -1.50
C MET A 69 -3.94 3.10 -2.88
N THR A 70 -3.31 2.32 -3.77
CA THR A 70 -3.43 2.47 -5.22
C THR A 70 -4.07 1.22 -5.81
N ALA A 71 -4.52 1.32 -7.06
CA ALA A 71 -5.08 0.19 -7.79
C ALA A 71 -4.07 -0.41 -8.77
N GLY A 72 -4.06 -1.73 -8.87
CA GLY A 72 -3.29 -2.48 -9.86
C GLY A 72 -4.16 -3.13 -10.95
N ASN A 73 -3.54 -3.84 -11.88
CA ASN A 73 -4.27 -4.42 -13.01
C ASN A 73 -5.29 -5.48 -12.62
N HIS A 74 -5.01 -6.24 -11.55
CA HIS A 74 -5.93 -7.26 -11.07
C HIS A 74 -7.17 -6.65 -10.42
N ASP A 75 -7.02 -5.51 -9.73
CA ASP A 75 -8.15 -4.78 -9.14
C ASP A 75 -9.16 -4.33 -10.21
N TYR A 76 -8.65 -3.87 -11.36
CA TYR A 76 -9.43 -3.44 -12.53
C TYR A 76 -10.08 -4.58 -13.35
N LEU A 77 -9.76 -5.83 -13.04
CA LEU A 77 -10.51 -6.98 -13.55
C LEU A 77 -11.83 -7.18 -12.79
N GLY A 78 -11.92 -6.64 -11.57
CA GLY A 78 -13.12 -6.59 -10.75
C GLY A 78 -13.73 -5.20 -10.72
N ASN A 79 -14.35 -4.87 -9.59
CA ASN A 79 -15.00 -3.61 -9.33
C ASN A 79 -14.09 -2.68 -8.53
N ILE A 80 -13.43 -1.73 -9.20
CA ILE A 80 -12.56 -0.78 -8.51
C ILE A 80 -13.35 0.20 -7.63
N SER A 81 -14.58 0.55 -8.02
CA SER A 81 -15.46 1.42 -7.22
C SER A 81 -15.80 0.77 -5.88
N ALA A 82 -15.90 -0.56 -5.84
CA ALA A 82 -16.09 -1.29 -4.59
C ALA A 82 -14.89 -1.20 -3.64
N GLN A 83 -13.65 -1.18 -4.15
CA GLN A 83 -12.47 -0.95 -3.31
C GLN A 83 -12.43 0.48 -2.77
N ILE A 84 -12.87 1.46 -3.56
CA ILE A 84 -13.03 2.85 -3.10
C ILE A 84 -14.11 2.93 -2.02
N SER A 85 -15.28 2.32 -2.26
CA SER A 85 -16.37 2.29 -1.28
C SER A 85 -16.01 1.50 -0.02
N TYR A 86 -15.11 0.52 -0.11
CA TYR A 86 -14.68 -0.28 1.04
C TYR A 86 -14.00 0.56 2.13
N SER A 87 -13.44 1.72 1.78
CA SER A 87 -12.96 2.70 2.75
C SER A 87 -14.02 3.16 3.75
N ASN A 88 -15.32 3.09 3.44
CA ASN A 88 -16.39 3.38 4.40
C ASN A 88 -16.53 2.30 5.50
N TYR A 89 -15.95 1.12 5.30
CA TYR A 89 -16.09 -0.04 6.18
C TYR A 89 -14.82 -0.37 6.96
N SER A 90 -13.66 0.08 6.49
CA SER A 90 -12.36 -0.17 7.14
C SER A 90 -11.62 1.14 7.36
N HIS A 91 -11.30 1.44 8.62
CA HIS A 91 -10.49 2.61 8.97
C HIS A 91 -9.05 2.48 8.46
N LYS A 92 -8.55 1.27 8.22
CA LYS A 92 -7.25 1.05 7.54
C LYS A 92 -7.30 1.57 6.10
N TRP A 93 -8.41 1.41 5.40
CA TRP A 93 -8.60 1.92 4.03
C TRP A 93 -9.04 3.40 4.00
N SER A 94 -9.19 4.01 5.16
CA SER A 94 -9.51 5.43 5.32
C SER A 94 -8.26 6.22 5.66
N ALA A 95 -8.13 7.40 5.05
CA ALA A 95 -7.13 8.37 5.47
C ALA A 95 -7.77 9.71 5.77
N TYR A 96 -7.27 10.40 6.79
CA TYR A 96 -7.64 11.78 7.07
C TYR A 96 -6.86 12.71 6.14
N ILE A 97 -7.56 13.47 5.27
CA ILE A 97 -6.95 14.53 4.46
C ILE A 97 -7.43 15.88 4.96
N LYS A 98 -6.50 16.79 5.21
CA LYS A 98 -6.81 18.17 5.56
C LYS A 98 -7.42 18.87 4.33
N SER A 99 -8.68 19.28 4.43
CA SER A 99 -9.39 20.09 3.44
C SER A 99 -9.33 21.56 3.83
N ASN A 100 -9.56 22.45 2.86
CA ASN A 100 -9.63 23.89 3.08
C ASN A 100 -10.73 24.30 4.09
N ASN A 101 -11.68 23.40 4.39
CA ASN A 101 -12.78 23.63 5.35
C ASN A 101 -12.66 22.80 6.65
N GLY A 102 -11.49 22.19 6.95
CA GLY A 102 -11.27 21.37 8.15
C GLY A 102 -10.70 19.98 7.85
N LEU A 103 -10.68 19.09 8.86
CA LEU A 103 -10.27 17.69 8.66
C LEU A 103 -11.37 16.96 7.87
N SER A 104 -11.06 16.48 6.67
CA SER A 104 -11.98 15.66 5.87
C SER A 104 -11.48 14.22 5.85
N ILE A 105 -12.37 13.26 6.13
CA ILE A 105 -12.06 11.85 5.90
C ILE A 105 -12.07 11.65 4.38
N ALA A 106 -10.94 11.21 3.84
CA ALA A 106 -10.79 10.90 2.43
C ALA A 106 -10.58 9.38 2.29
N HIS A 107 -11.70 8.72 2.08
CA HIS A 107 -11.85 7.32 1.71
C HIS A 107 -11.20 7.05 0.36
N PHE A 108 -10.07 6.32 0.24
CA PHE A 108 -9.38 6.05 -1.05
C PHE A 108 -9.77 7.08 -2.13
N PRO A 109 -9.41 8.36 -1.93
CA PRO A 109 -10.25 9.56 -2.25
C PRO A 109 -10.55 9.71 -3.74
N GLY A 110 -9.80 8.99 -4.54
CA GLY A 110 -10.07 8.67 -5.91
C GLY A 110 -8.98 7.72 -6.36
N LEU A 111 -8.98 7.45 -7.67
CA LEU A 111 -7.98 6.60 -8.30
C LEU A 111 -6.55 7.18 -8.17
N TYR A 112 -6.43 8.50 -8.05
CA TYR A 112 -5.17 9.19 -7.82
C TYR A 112 -5.38 10.40 -6.90
N TYR A 113 -4.41 10.69 -6.06
CA TYR A 113 -4.50 11.74 -5.03
C TYR A 113 -3.12 12.13 -4.48
N LYS A 114 -3.06 13.23 -3.73
CA LYS A 114 -1.82 13.73 -3.11
C LYS A 114 -1.89 13.58 -1.59
N LEU A 115 -0.78 13.16 -1.00
CA LEU A 115 -0.53 13.15 0.43
C LEU A 115 0.53 14.19 0.78
N SER A 116 0.36 14.82 1.93
CA SER A 116 1.29 15.82 2.46
C SER A 116 1.50 15.57 3.95
N PHE A 117 2.75 15.31 4.33
CA PHE A 117 3.15 15.07 5.72
C PHE A 117 4.12 16.18 6.14
N PRO A 118 3.66 17.16 6.94
CA PRO A 118 4.56 18.13 7.53
C PRO A 118 5.36 17.47 8.65
N LEU A 119 6.68 17.56 8.56
CA LEU A 119 7.60 17.40 9.66
C LEU A 119 7.93 18.79 10.22
N THR A 120 8.41 18.85 11.46
CA THR A 120 8.85 20.10 12.11
C THR A 120 9.87 20.87 11.25
N LYS A 121 10.77 20.18 10.54
CA LYS A 121 11.84 20.79 9.72
C LYS A 121 11.90 20.33 8.27
N ALA A 122 10.88 19.62 7.79
CA ALA A 122 10.81 19.18 6.40
C ALA A 122 9.37 18.95 5.97
N CYS A 123 9.13 18.89 4.66
CA CYS A 123 7.84 18.50 4.10
C CYS A 123 8.00 17.30 3.18
N VAL A 124 7.12 16.30 3.34
CA VAL A 124 7.03 15.13 2.46
C VAL A 124 5.73 15.20 1.67
N GLU A 125 5.81 15.16 0.35
CA GLU A 125 4.64 14.98 -0.52
C GLU A 125 4.74 13.67 -1.29
N ILE A 126 3.61 12.98 -1.43
CA ILE A 126 3.50 11.73 -2.21
C ILE A 126 2.33 11.86 -3.19
N LEU A 127 2.60 11.71 -4.48
CA LEU A 127 1.55 11.59 -5.49
C LEU A 127 1.21 10.12 -5.73
N MET A 128 0.01 9.73 -5.31
CA MET A 128 -0.58 8.42 -5.56
C MET A 128 -1.23 8.46 -6.95
N ILE A 129 -0.76 7.64 -7.89
CA ILE A 129 -1.22 7.65 -9.28
C ILE A 129 -1.81 6.31 -9.72
N ASP A 130 -2.78 6.37 -10.62
CA ASP A 130 -3.39 5.20 -11.24
C ASP A 130 -2.78 4.92 -12.60
N THR A 131 -1.77 4.05 -12.61
CA THR A 131 -1.05 3.68 -13.83
C THR A 131 -1.91 2.92 -14.85
N ILE A 132 -3.03 2.32 -14.43
CA ILE A 132 -3.96 1.63 -15.32
C ILE A 132 -4.80 2.64 -16.09
N VAL A 133 -5.27 3.71 -15.45
CA VAL A 133 -5.91 4.84 -16.15
C VAL A 133 -4.93 5.50 -17.14
N LEU A 134 -3.66 5.62 -16.78
CA LEU A 134 -2.64 6.27 -17.62
C LEU A 134 -2.24 5.45 -18.84
N CYS A 135 -2.07 4.13 -18.68
CA CYS A 135 -1.42 3.28 -19.68
C CYS A 135 -2.27 2.11 -20.18
N GLY A 136 -3.49 1.95 -19.65
CA GLY A 136 -4.37 0.82 -19.96
C GLY A 136 -4.06 -0.43 -19.15
N ASN A 137 -5.03 -1.34 -19.08
CA ASN A 137 -4.89 -2.58 -18.33
C ASN A 137 -4.32 -3.71 -19.22
N VAL A 138 -3.05 -4.07 -19.00
CA VAL A 138 -2.38 -5.13 -19.77
C VAL A 138 -2.98 -6.53 -19.56
N ALA A 139 -3.61 -6.80 -18.41
CA ALA A 139 -4.25 -8.09 -18.13
C ALA A 139 -5.54 -8.28 -18.95
N LYS A 140 -6.28 -7.20 -19.23
CA LYS A 140 -7.45 -7.25 -20.14
C LYS A 140 -7.03 -7.55 -21.58
N ILE A 141 -5.89 -7.03 -22.03
CA ILE A 141 -5.39 -7.27 -23.39
C ILE A 141 -5.09 -8.77 -23.60
N HIS A 142 -4.42 -9.43 -22.65
CA HIS A 142 -4.19 -10.88 -22.72
C HIS A 142 -5.50 -11.69 -22.69
N LYS A 143 -6.47 -11.30 -21.85
CA LYS A 143 -7.76 -12.00 -21.76
C LYS A 143 -8.62 -11.82 -23.03
N VAL A 144 -8.58 -10.64 -23.66
CA VAL A 144 -9.28 -10.34 -24.93
C VAL A 144 -8.62 -11.06 -26.11
N LEU A 145 -7.30 -11.18 -26.13
CA LEU A 145 -6.60 -12.00 -27.14
C LEU A 145 -7.01 -13.48 -27.07
N LEU A 146 -7.32 -13.98 -25.86
CA LEU A 146 -7.79 -15.35 -25.64
C LEU A 146 -9.30 -15.54 -25.89
N LEU A 147 -10.10 -14.46 -25.81
CA LEU A 147 -11.57 -14.50 -25.91
C LEU A 147 -12.07 -13.48 -26.94
N ARG A 148 -11.85 -13.73 -28.23
CA ARG A 148 -12.37 -12.86 -29.29
C ARG A 148 -13.81 -13.23 -29.67
N LYS A 149 -14.79 -12.55 -29.07
CA LYS A 149 -16.04 -12.08 -29.73
C LYS A 149 -16.77 -11.11 -28.79
N HIS A 150 -16.71 -9.80 -29.08
CA HIS A 150 -17.90 -9.01 -29.42
C HIS A 150 -17.62 -7.53 -29.70
N ASN A 151 -18.39 -7.05 -30.68
CA ASN A 151 -18.52 -5.66 -31.13
C ASN A 151 -19.18 -4.80 -30.05
N LYS A 152 -18.45 -3.83 -29.51
CA LYS A 152 -19.01 -2.55 -29.07
C LYS A 152 -18.25 -1.46 -29.82
N ASP A 153 -18.94 -0.38 -30.17
CA ASP A 153 -18.35 0.76 -30.88
C ASP A 153 -17.11 1.26 -30.09
N PRO A 154 -15.90 0.99 -30.59
CA PRO A 154 -14.68 1.17 -29.82
C PRO A 154 -14.29 2.65 -29.70
N THR A 155 -14.83 3.51 -30.55
CA THR A 155 -14.34 4.88 -30.76
C THR A 155 -14.64 5.82 -29.58
N ARG A 156 -15.89 5.85 -29.11
CA ARG A 156 -16.31 6.72 -27.99
C ARG A 156 -15.81 6.25 -26.63
N ALA A 157 -15.72 4.93 -26.43
CA ALA A 157 -15.16 4.36 -25.20
C ALA A 157 -13.66 4.62 -25.07
N ASP A 158 -12.92 4.54 -26.18
CA ASP A 158 -11.50 4.86 -26.25
C ASP A 158 -11.24 6.36 -25.99
N GLN A 159 -12.07 7.26 -26.56
CA GLN A 159 -11.98 8.71 -26.28
C GLN A 159 -12.14 9.04 -24.79
N ASN A 160 -13.17 8.51 -24.12
CA ASN A 160 -13.38 8.74 -22.69
C ASN A 160 -12.21 8.26 -21.81
N LEU A 161 -11.57 7.14 -22.20
CA LEU A 161 -10.40 6.62 -21.49
C LEU A 161 -9.18 7.53 -21.69
N ARG A 162 -8.95 8.00 -22.91
CA ARG A 162 -7.88 8.97 -23.23
C ARG A 162 -8.07 10.27 -22.46
N ASP A 163 -9.28 10.80 -22.41
CA ASP A 163 -9.57 12.03 -21.66
C ASP A 163 -9.32 11.88 -20.16
N ARG A 164 -9.64 10.72 -19.59
CA ARG A 164 -9.31 10.40 -18.19
C ARG A 164 -7.80 10.34 -17.96
N ALA A 165 -7.07 9.70 -18.86
CA ALA A 165 -5.60 9.66 -18.81
C ALA A 165 -5.01 11.08 -18.90
N GLU A 166 -5.44 11.89 -19.86
CA GLU A 166 -4.98 13.27 -20.02
C GLU A 166 -5.29 14.17 -18.81
N ARG A 167 -6.45 13.99 -18.15
CA ARG A 167 -6.74 14.70 -16.90
C ARG A 167 -5.74 14.33 -15.80
N GLN A 168 -5.40 13.05 -15.66
CA GLN A 168 -4.42 12.62 -14.68
C GLN A 168 -3.00 13.10 -15.06
N TRP A 169 -2.60 13.06 -16.34
CA TRP A 169 -1.31 13.59 -16.79
C TRP A 169 -1.12 15.07 -16.43
N ARG A 170 -2.13 15.90 -16.73
CA ARG A 170 -2.11 17.32 -16.36
C ARG A 170 -2.08 17.53 -14.85
N TRP A 171 -2.80 16.70 -14.10
CA TRP A 171 -2.80 16.76 -12.64
C TRP A 171 -1.43 16.40 -12.06
N ILE A 172 -0.76 15.37 -12.59
CA ILE A 172 0.60 14.97 -12.18
C ILE A 172 1.56 16.13 -12.44
N GLU A 173 1.63 16.62 -13.69
CA GLU A 173 2.56 17.69 -14.05
C GLU A 173 2.33 18.95 -13.21
N LYS A 174 1.06 19.34 -12.98
CA LYS A 174 0.73 20.47 -12.13
C LYS A 174 1.30 20.29 -10.72
N ASN A 175 1.05 19.15 -10.07
CA ASN A 175 1.51 18.92 -8.70
C ASN A 175 3.03 18.84 -8.60
N LEU A 176 3.69 18.17 -9.56
CA LEU A 176 5.15 18.11 -9.63
C LEU A 176 5.75 19.52 -9.76
N LYS A 177 5.23 20.33 -10.69
CA LYS A 177 5.69 21.70 -10.93
C LYS A 177 5.50 22.62 -9.73
N THR A 178 4.40 22.48 -8.99
CA THR A 178 4.07 23.37 -7.88
C THR A 178 4.66 22.94 -6.53
N SER A 179 5.10 21.68 -6.40
CA SER A 179 5.57 21.13 -5.13
C SER A 179 6.86 21.80 -4.65
N LYS A 180 6.86 22.23 -3.39
CA LYS A 180 8.02 22.74 -2.66
C LYS A 180 8.51 21.80 -1.56
N ALA A 181 8.02 20.55 -1.55
CA ALA A 181 8.37 19.56 -0.54
C ALA A 181 9.87 19.21 -0.58
N ASP A 182 10.48 19.01 0.58
CA ASP A 182 11.87 18.53 0.69
C ASP A 182 12.02 17.12 0.12
N TYR A 183 10.99 16.29 0.29
CA TYR A 183 10.86 15.00 -0.37
C TYR A 183 9.61 14.98 -1.23
N LEU A 184 9.77 14.72 -2.51
CA LEU A 184 8.66 14.54 -3.44
C LEU A 184 8.72 13.13 -4.00
N PHE A 185 7.75 12.31 -3.63
CA PHE A 185 7.62 10.93 -4.08
C PHE A 185 6.43 10.76 -5.01
N VAL A 186 6.49 9.77 -5.88
CA VAL A 186 5.36 9.33 -6.71
C VAL A 186 5.21 7.83 -6.55
N ALA A 187 3.99 7.33 -6.39
CA ALA A 187 3.70 5.92 -6.20
C ALA A 187 2.57 5.47 -7.12
N GLY A 188 2.77 4.36 -7.82
CA GLY A 188 1.77 3.77 -8.71
C GLY A 188 2.14 2.35 -9.11
N HIS A 189 1.17 1.58 -9.58
CA HIS A 189 1.35 0.13 -9.72
C HIS A 189 2.44 -0.31 -10.73
N TYR A 190 2.36 0.15 -11.98
CA TYR A 190 3.32 -0.28 -13.01
C TYR A 190 4.72 0.34 -12.83
N PRO A 191 5.81 -0.44 -12.99
CA PRO A 191 7.16 0.09 -12.92
C PRO A 191 7.54 0.90 -14.17
N ILE A 192 8.26 2.01 -13.98
CA ILE A 192 8.94 2.73 -15.08
C ILE A 192 10.12 1.88 -15.58
N HIS A 193 10.94 1.41 -14.64
CA HIS A 193 12.05 0.50 -14.86
C HIS A 193 11.90 -0.73 -13.98
N SER A 194 12.12 -1.90 -14.57
CA SER A 194 12.18 -3.17 -13.84
C SER A 194 12.94 -4.18 -14.71
N MET A 195 13.69 -5.08 -14.08
CA MET A 195 14.41 -6.15 -14.77
C MET A 195 13.63 -7.48 -14.88
N ALA A 196 12.46 -7.58 -14.24
CA ALA A 196 11.77 -8.84 -14.00
C ALA A 196 10.85 -9.27 -15.16
N SER A 197 9.78 -10.03 -14.89
CA SER A 197 8.95 -10.68 -15.92
C SER A 197 8.14 -9.72 -16.78
N HIS A 198 7.59 -8.67 -16.18
CA HIS A 198 6.87 -7.62 -16.90
C HIS A 198 7.82 -6.55 -17.45
N GLY A 199 8.77 -6.10 -16.64
CA GLY A 199 9.81 -5.17 -17.06
C GLY A 199 9.32 -3.71 -17.21
N PRO A 200 10.02 -2.88 -18.00
CA PRO A 200 9.74 -1.46 -18.08
C PRO A 200 8.42 -1.12 -18.81
N THR A 201 7.61 -0.24 -18.22
CA THR A 201 6.37 0.21 -18.86
C THR A 201 6.62 1.35 -19.85
N THR A 202 6.53 1.05 -21.14
CA THR A 202 6.85 2.01 -22.22
C THR A 202 6.04 3.32 -22.14
N CYS A 203 4.74 3.24 -21.82
CA CYS A 203 3.89 4.42 -21.65
C CYS A 203 4.42 5.37 -20.55
N LEU A 204 4.81 4.82 -19.40
CA LEU A 204 5.37 5.61 -18.29
C LEU A 204 6.77 6.14 -18.61
N ARG A 205 7.64 5.33 -19.24
CA ARG A 205 8.97 5.79 -19.69
C ARG A 205 8.91 6.95 -20.67
N LYS A 206 7.89 7.00 -21.53
CA LYS A 206 7.76 8.07 -22.53
C LYS A 206 7.19 9.37 -21.97
N ARG A 207 6.29 9.33 -20.98
CA ARG A 207 5.61 10.53 -20.47
C ARG A 207 5.88 10.85 -19.00
N LEU A 208 5.90 9.85 -18.13
CA LEU A 208 6.08 10.07 -16.69
C LEU A 208 7.55 10.30 -16.35
N ASP A 209 8.45 9.42 -16.80
CA ASP A 209 9.89 9.50 -16.49
C ASP A 209 10.50 10.90 -16.79
N PRO A 210 10.29 11.50 -17.98
CA PRO A 210 10.79 12.85 -18.25
C PRO A 210 10.26 13.91 -17.28
N LEU A 211 9.01 13.79 -16.83
CA LEU A 211 8.42 14.72 -15.85
C LEU A 211 9.06 14.54 -14.46
N LEU A 212 9.25 13.30 -14.02
CA LEU A 212 9.85 13.00 -12.71
C LEU A 212 11.27 13.58 -12.62
N ARG A 213 12.08 13.35 -13.66
CA ARG A 213 13.45 13.87 -13.73
C ARG A 213 13.46 15.40 -13.80
N ARG A 214 12.61 16.01 -14.64
CA ARG A 214 12.53 17.47 -14.82
C ARG A 214 12.20 18.22 -13.53
N TYR A 215 11.39 17.62 -12.65
CA TYR A 215 10.97 18.25 -11.39
C TYR A 215 11.68 17.67 -10.17
N HIS A 216 12.82 17.00 -10.38
CA HIS A 216 13.69 16.44 -9.34
C HIS A 216 12.96 15.57 -8.32
N VAL A 217 12.04 14.71 -8.76
CA VAL A 217 11.33 13.78 -7.87
C VAL A 217 12.34 12.89 -7.15
N SER A 218 12.17 12.71 -5.83
CA SER A 218 13.09 11.97 -4.98
C SER A 218 13.06 10.47 -5.26
N ALA A 219 11.87 9.89 -5.46
CA ALA A 219 11.72 8.50 -5.88
C ALA A 219 10.36 8.20 -6.52
N TYR A 220 10.34 7.18 -7.36
CA TYR A 220 9.14 6.51 -7.87
C TYR A 220 9.01 5.12 -7.25
N PHE A 221 7.88 4.84 -6.58
CA PHE A 221 7.56 3.55 -5.98
C PHE A 221 6.53 2.79 -6.83
N SER A 222 6.74 1.49 -7.01
CA SER A 222 5.85 0.62 -7.79
C SER A 222 5.82 -0.82 -7.30
N GLY A 223 4.88 -1.60 -7.83
CA GLY A 223 4.74 -3.04 -7.62
C GLY A 223 4.78 -3.77 -8.96
N HIS A 224 3.76 -4.59 -9.23
CA HIS A 224 3.48 -5.31 -10.48
C HIS A 224 4.45 -6.44 -10.82
N ASP A 225 5.74 -6.11 -10.89
CA ASP A 225 6.77 -7.14 -10.91
C ASP A 225 6.95 -7.63 -9.48
N HIS A 226 6.69 -8.93 -9.28
CA HIS A 226 6.69 -9.57 -7.96
C HIS A 226 8.11 -9.67 -7.36
N THR A 227 8.75 -8.55 -7.07
CA THR A 227 10.17 -8.47 -6.70
C THR A 227 10.39 -7.26 -5.80
N LEU A 228 11.56 -7.20 -5.18
CA LEU A 228 12.10 -5.98 -4.60
C LEU A 228 13.26 -5.49 -5.47
N GLN A 229 13.25 -4.22 -5.87
CA GLN A 229 14.31 -3.64 -6.70
C GLN A 229 14.62 -2.20 -6.27
N HIS A 230 15.88 -1.78 -6.43
CA HIS A 230 16.30 -0.40 -6.35
C HIS A 230 17.16 -0.08 -7.57
N ILE A 231 16.73 0.89 -8.38
CA ILE A 231 17.40 1.34 -9.59
C ILE A 231 17.63 2.86 -9.46
N VAL A 232 18.84 3.32 -9.77
CA VAL A 232 19.21 4.73 -9.61
C VAL A 232 19.81 5.26 -10.91
N TYR A 233 19.27 6.37 -11.40
CA TYR A 233 19.83 7.09 -12.53
C TYR A 233 20.31 8.47 -12.10
N PRO A 234 21.54 8.90 -12.44
CA PRO A 234 21.92 10.29 -12.31
C PRO A 234 21.11 11.16 -13.27
N ILE A 235 20.70 12.35 -12.84
CA ILE A 235 19.92 13.29 -13.67
C ILE A 235 20.61 14.64 -13.89
N GLY A 236 21.88 14.77 -13.50
CA GLY A 236 22.69 16.00 -13.59
C GLY A 236 22.75 16.75 -12.26
N ASP A 237 23.71 17.68 -12.12
CA ASP A 237 23.83 18.62 -10.99
C ASP A 237 23.82 18.00 -9.58
N GLY A 238 24.34 16.77 -9.45
CA GLY A 238 24.38 16.02 -8.18
C GLY A 238 23.04 15.39 -7.77
N TYR A 239 22.02 15.41 -8.63
CA TYR A 239 20.74 14.75 -8.38
C TYR A 239 20.68 13.33 -8.94
N GLU A 240 19.90 12.51 -8.25
CA GLU A 240 19.62 11.13 -8.60
C GLU A 240 18.10 10.91 -8.64
N MET A 241 17.65 10.09 -9.59
CA MET A 241 16.27 9.61 -9.66
C MET A 241 16.23 8.14 -9.25
N HIS A 242 15.53 7.87 -8.15
CA HIS A 242 15.38 6.53 -7.60
C HIS A 242 14.09 5.86 -8.09
N TYR A 243 14.19 4.63 -8.59
CA TYR A 243 13.04 3.78 -8.91
C TYR A 243 13.07 2.57 -8.00
N VAL A 244 11.97 2.36 -7.28
CA VAL A 244 11.85 1.32 -6.27
C VAL A 244 10.65 0.43 -6.60
N VAL A 245 10.90 -0.88 -6.69
CA VAL A 245 9.85 -1.89 -6.84
C VAL A 245 9.70 -2.59 -5.49
N SER A 246 8.48 -2.65 -4.97
CA SER A 246 8.09 -3.34 -3.73
C SER A 246 6.87 -4.22 -3.96
N GLY A 247 6.95 -5.12 -4.96
CA GLY A 247 5.85 -6.00 -5.37
C GLY A 247 5.93 -7.41 -4.78
N ALA A 248 6.72 -7.62 -3.73
CA ALA A 248 6.94 -8.96 -3.17
C ALA A 248 5.98 -9.32 -2.01
N GLY A 249 4.82 -8.67 -1.93
CA GLY A 249 3.91 -8.75 -0.79
C GLY A 249 3.23 -10.11 -0.62
N SER A 250 2.84 -10.76 -1.72
CA SER A 250 2.18 -12.08 -1.72
C SER A 250 2.95 -13.15 -2.50
N ARG A 251 3.84 -12.75 -3.40
CA ARG A 251 4.61 -13.65 -4.28
C ARG A 251 5.97 -13.06 -4.53
N SER A 252 6.92 -13.87 -4.98
CA SER A 252 8.12 -13.31 -5.56
C SER A 252 8.58 -14.08 -6.79
N ASP A 253 8.92 -13.37 -7.86
CA ASP A 253 9.38 -13.89 -9.14
C ASP A 253 10.90 -13.79 -9.23
N HIS A 254 11.56 -14.84 -9.71
CA HIS A 254 13.01 -14.85 -9.94
C HIS A 254 13.41 -14.41 -11.35
N SER A 255 12.45 -14.05 -12.20
CA SER A 255 12.68 -13.63 -13.58
C SER A 255 13.69 -12.47 -13.68
N THR A 256 14.60 -12.58 -14.65
CA THR A 256 15.53 -11.53 -15.06
C THR A 256 15.35 -11.17 -16.54
N LYS A 257 14.16 -11.44 -17.09
CA LYS A 257 13.85 -11.33 -18.53
C LYS A 257 14.21 -9.97 -19.13
N HIS A 258 14.05 -8.90 -18.37
CA HIS A 258 14.31 -7.53 -18.82
C HIS A 258 15.57 -6.91 -18.21
N LEU A 259 16.49 -7.73 -17.67
CA LEU A 259 17.75 -7.25 -17.10
C LEU A 259 18.56 -6.41 -18.11
N GLY A 260 18.58 -6.79 -19.38
CA GLY A 260 19.26 -6.04 -20.44
C GLY A 260 18.68 -4.65 -20.74
N THR A 261 17.53 -4.28 -20.14
CA THR A 261 16.93 -2.94 -20.30
C THR A 261 17.46 -1.91 -19.31
N ILE A 262 18.26 -2.35 -18.32
CA ILE A 262 18.85 -1.51 -17.27
C ILE A 262 20.38 -1.70 -17.32
N PRO A 263 21.16 -0.63 -17.54
CA PRO A 263 22.61 -0.68 -17.40
C PRO A 263 23.02 -1.19 -16.02
N ALA A 264 24.01 -2.08 -15.96
CA ALA A 264 24.38 -2.79 -14.74
C ALA A 264 24.74 -1.84 -13.58
N GLN A 265 25.36 -0.71 -13.86
CA GLN A 265 25.74 0.28 -12.85
C GLN A 265 24.55 1.00 -12.19
N PHE A 266 23.36 0.92 -12.77
CA PHE A 266 22.16 1.58 -12.26
C PHE A 266 21.26 0.64 -11.46
N LEU A 267 21.44 -0.69 -11.56
CA LEU A 267 20.70 -1.66 -10.75
C LEU A 267 21.39 -1.87 -9.40
N MET A 268 20.98 -1.11 -8.40
CA MET A 268 21.63 -1.09 -7.08
C MET A 268 21.25 -2.29 -6.21
N PHE A 269 20.02 -2.80 -6.35
CA PHE A 269 19.54 -3.94 -5.58
C PHE A 269 18.44 -4.71 -6.30
N ARG A 270 18.40 -6.02 -6.08
CA ARG A 270 17.32 -6.91 -6.49
C ARG A 270 17.11 -8.07 -5.51
N TYR A 271 15.86 -8.47 -5.36
CA TYR A 271 15.44 -9.70 -4.68
C TYR A 271 14.12 -10.21 -5.28
N PRO A 272 13.93 -11.53 -5.40
CA PRO A 272 14.88 -12.59 -5.09
C PRO A 272 15.98 -12.76 -6.15
N VAL A 273 17.00 -13.56 -5.81
CA VAL A 273 18.11 -13.93 -6.71
C VAL A 273 18.18 -15.45 -6.87
N GLY A 274 18.90 -15.94 -7.88
CA GLY A 274 18.97 -17.35 -8.22
C GLY A 274 17.78 -17.84 -9.04
N TRP A 275 17.73 -19.14 -9.34
CA TRP A 275 16.68 -19.75 -10.16
C TRP A 275 15.66 -20.48 -9.28
N ASN A 276 14.37 -20.21 -9.47
CA ASN A 276 13.29 -20.94 -8.83
C ASN A 276 12.03 -20.94 -9.71
N PRO A 277 11.69 -22.07 -10.36
CA PRO A 277 10.63 -22.15 -11.37
C PRO A 277 9.21 -22.10 -10.77
N ILE A 278 9.04 -22.28 -9.46
CA ILE A 278 7.74 -22.27 -8.77
C ILE A 278 7.54 -21.02 -7.90
N SER A 279 8.43 -20.03 -8.01
CA SER A 279 8.48 -18.85 -7.14
C SER A 279 7.22 -17.98 -7.19
N ASN A 280 6.57 -17.91 -8.37
CA ASN A 280 5.31 -17.20 -8.60
C ASN A 280 4.08 -17.78 -7.88
N TRP A 281 4.22 -18.90 -7.16
CA TRP A 281 3.13 -19.58 -6.45
C TRP A 281 3.02 -19.13 -4.99
N GLY A 282 3.89 -18.22 -4.55
CA GLY A 282 3.82 -17.62 -3.20
C GLY A 282 4.39 -18.51 -2.08
N PHE A 283 5.21 -19.50 -2.42
CA PHE A 283 5.94 -20.35 -1.46
C PHE A 283 7.27 -19.74 -0.96
N THR A 284 7.67 -18.61 -1.52
CA THR A 284 8.83 -17.83 -1.10
C THR A 284 8.52 -16.97 0.13
N TYR A 285 9.53 -16.39 0.77
CA TYR A 285 9.30 -15.48 1.90
C TYR A 285 8.73 -14.11 1.50
N GLY A 286 8.83 -13.72 0.23
CA GLY A 286 8.41 -12.38 -0.20
C GLY A 286 9.19 -11.28 0.53
N GLY A 287 8.64 -10.07 0.54
CA GLY A 287 9.22 -8.95 1.27
C GLY A 287 8.50 -7.63 1.04
N PHE A 288 9.00 -6.59 1.69
CA PHE A 288 8.47 -5.24 1.65
C PHE A 288 9.60 -4.23 1.89
N LEU A 289 9.27 -2.94 1.77
CA LEU A 289 10.17 -1.83 2.08
C LEU A 289 9.73 -1.13 3.36
N TYR A 290 10.67 -0.86 4.26
CA TYR A 290 10.52 0.11 5.35
C TYR A 290 11.25 1.40 4.98
N MET A 291 10.62 2.54 5.24
CA MET A 291 11.18 3.86 4.99
C MET A 291 11.02 4.74 6.23
N GLU A 292 12.11 5.39 6.63
CA GLU A 292 12.13 6.37 7.72
C GLU A 292 12.68 7.69 7.19
N ILE A 293 11.88 8.74 7.29
CA ILE A 293 12.16 10.06 6.73
C ILE A 293 12.38 11.03 7.88
N THR A 294 13.51 11.73 7.86
CA THR A 294 13.79 12.87 8.72
C THR A 294 14.12 14.08 7.84
N LYS A 295 14.37 15.24 8.45
CA LYS A 295 14.86 16.41 7.72
C LYS A 295 16.14 16.17 6.92
N ASN A 296 16.95 15.18 7.31
CA ASN A 296 18.29 14.95 6.77
C ASN A 296 18.32 13.87 5.68
N SER A 297 17.52 12.81 5.82
CA SER A 297 17.46 11.73 4.83
C SER A 297 16.17 10.91 4.93
N ALA A 298 15.76 10.30 3.83
CA ALA A 298 14.85 9.16 3.78
C ALA A 298 15.67 7.86 3.72
N SER A 299 15.74 7.13 4.83
CA SER A 299 16.43 5.84 4.93
C SER A 299 15.51 4.69 4.55
N LEU A 300 15.90 3.91 3.54
CA LEU A 300 15.14 2.79 2.98
C LEU A 300 15.78 1.46 3.40
N GLN A 301 14.95 0.49 3.81
CA GLN A 301 15.37 -0.87 4.18
C GLN A 301 14.46 -1.91 3.52
N PHE A 302 15.05 -2.78 2.70
CA PHE A 302 14.33 -3.87 2.02
C PHE A 302 14.37 -5.11 2.89
N ILE A 303 13.19 -5.60 3.30
CA ILE A 303 13.05 -6.62 4.34
C ILE A 303 12.26 -7.81 3.78
N THR A 304 12.75 -9.03 4.01
CA THR A 304 12.05 -10.26 3.60
C THR A 304 11.00 -10.69 4.62
N GLY A 305 10.06 -11.55 4.22
CA GLY A 305 9.16 -12.22 5.16
C GLY A 305 9.83 -13.21 6.13
N SER A 306 11.15 -13.44 6.01
CA SER A 306 11.97 -14.12 7.02
C SER A 306 12.61 -13.14 8.02
N ASN A 307 12.26 -11.86 7.97
CA ASN A 307 12.78 -10.78 8.81
C ASN A 307 14.29 -10.50 8.60
N VAL A 308 14.77 -10.63 7.36
CA VAL A 308 16.14 -10.28 6.98
C VAL A 308 16.13 -8.97 6.21
N THR A 309 16.90 -7.98 6.66
CA THR A 309 17.16 -6.77 5.88
C THR A 309 18.21 -7.07 4.81
N MET A 310 17.79 -7.11 3.55
CA MET A 310 18.65 -7.48 2.42
C MET A 310 19.49 -6.31 1.91
N TYR A 311 18.97 -5.08 2.03
CA TYR A 311 19.60 -3.91 1.46
C TYR A 311 19.14 -2.64 2.18
N ARG A 312 20.04 -1.66 2.27
CA ARG A 312 19.79 -0.33 2.85
C ARG A 312 20.32 0.75 1.92
N THR A 313 19.58 1.85 1.82
CA THR A 313 20.02 3.04 1.08
C THR A 313 19.43 4.30 1.71
N LYS A 314 19.92 5.46 1.30
CA LYS A 314 19.38 6.77 1.70
C LYS A 314 19.05 7.59 0.47
N ILE A 315 17.98 8.36 0.56
CA ILE A 315 17.61 9.41 -0.39
C ILE A 315 17.68 10.73 0.37
N TYR A 316 18.29 11.74 -0.23
CA TYR A 316 18.49 13.05 0.40
C TYR A 316 17.40 14.05 -0.02
N PRO A 317 17.11 15.08 0.80
CA PRO A 317 16.19 16.15 0.42
C PRO A 317 16.56 16.82 -0.91
N ARG A 318 15.55 17.25 -1.67
CA ARG A 318 15.71 18.03 -2.92
C ARG A 318 16.47 19.34 -2.68
N SER A 319 16.28 19.95 -1.52
CA SER A 319 16.95 21.20 -1.09
C SER A 319 18.42 20.99 -0.66
N MET A 320 18.81 19.77 -0.27
CA MET A 320 20.19 19.43 0.10
C MET A 320 21.01 18.91 -1.08
N SER A 321 20.36 18.33 -2.09
CA SER A 321 21.03 17.96 -3.36
C SER A 321 21.49 19.19 -4.13
N GLU A 322 20.75 20.31 -4.07
CA GLU A 322 21.20 21.64 -4.56
C GLU A 322 22.50 22.12 -3.91
N ARG A 323 22.75 21.76 -2.63
CA ARG A 323 23.96 22.17 -1.91
C ARG A 323 25.16 21.28 -2.19
N ARG A 324 24.95 20.03 -2.60
CA ARG A 324 26.05 19.10 -2.95
C ARG A 324 26.83 19.57 -4.17
N SER A 325 26.20 20.19 -5.17
CA SER A 325 26.93 20.72 -6.33
C SER A 325 27.87 21.88 -5.94
N ILE A 326 27.52 22.65 -4.91
CA ILE A 326 28.33 23.74 -4.36
C ILE A 326 29.45 23.19 -3.45
N PHE A 327 29.13 22.19 -2.63
CA PHE A 327 30.10 21.56 -1.70
C PHE A 327 31.09 20.61 -2.39
N GLU A 328 30.74 19.92 -3.48
CA GLU A 328 31.71 19.10 -4.24
C GLU A 328 32.72 19.96 -5.02
N GLN A 329 32.46 21.26 -5.18
CA GLN A 329 33.44 22.23 -5.69
C GLN A 329 34.30 22.88 -4.58
N GLN A 330 33.94 22.71 -3.32
CA GLN A 330 34.68 23.25 -2.17
C GLN A 330 34.94 22.13 -1.14
N THR A 331 36.19 21.66 -1.15
CA THR A 331 36.91 20.97 -0.06
C THR A 331 36.60 19.49 0.24
N LEU A 332 37.53 18.63 -0.22
CA LEU A 332 38.29 17.75 0.68
C LEU A 332 38.88 18.62 1.80
N VAL A 333 38.86 18.16 3.05
CA VAL A 333 39.29 18.85 4.30
C VAL A 333 38.11 19.46 5.06
N GLU A 334 37.40 18.62 5.82
CA GLU A 334 37.29 18.73 7.28
C GLU A 334 36.34 17.64 7.79
N ALA A 335 36.94 16.60 8.35
CA ALA A 335 36.22 15.58 9.11
C ALA A 335 36.51 15.80 10.59
N VAL A 336 35.45 15.61 11.38
CA VAL A 336 35.43 15.33 12.82
C VAL A 336 35.63 16.55 13.73
N ASN A 337 34.52 17.04 14.28
CA ASN A 337 34.34 17.11 15.73
C ASN A 337 32.85 17.21 16.11
N ASP A 338 32.40 16.12 16.72
CA ASP A 338 31.46 16.01 17.84
C ASP A 338 30.34 17.05 18.02
N ILE A 339 29.10 16.65 17.71
CA ILE A 339 27.92 17.10 18.44
C ILE A 339 27.08 15.86 18.73
N THR A 340 26.96 15.56 20.02
CA THR A 340 25.98 14.69 20.65
C THR A 340 24.69 14.59 19.84
N SER A 341 24.39 13.38 19.35
CA SER A 341 23.17 13.11 18.58
C SER A 341 21.95 13.27 19.49
N ASN A 342 21.39 14.47 19.52
CA ASN A 342 19.97 14.62 19.77
C ASN A 342 19.29 13.78 18.69
N GLU A 343 18.69 12.65 19.07
CA GLU A 343 17.85 11.87 18.17
C GLU A 343 16.87 12.86 17.51
N ASP A 344 16.84 12.91 16.16
CA ASP A 344 15.81 13.68 15.47
C ASP A 344 14.47 13.07 15.91
N THR A 345 13.77 13.74 16.84
CA THR A 345 12.49 13.29 17.40
C THR A 345 11.33 13.46 16.42
N ASP A 346 11.61 14.05 15.26
CA ASP A 346 10.66 14.40 14.21
C ASP A 346 10.94 13.55 12.95
N TYR A 347 10.15 12.50 12.79
CA TYR A 347 10.30 11.52 11.73
C TYR A 347 8.96 11.04 11.17
N LEU A 348 8.96 10.60 9.92
CA LEU A 348 7.85 9.89 9.29
C LEU A 348 8.31 8.48 8.94
N ARG A 349 7.60 7.46 9.45
CA ARG A 349 7.92 6.04 9.22
C ARG A 349 6.81 5.39 8.42
N ILE A 350 7.16 4.83 7.27
CA ILE A 350 6.23 4.27 6.28
C ILE A 350 6.67 2.85 5.93
N ILE A 351 5.72 1.91 5.84
CA ILE A 351 5.92 0.64 5.13
C ILE A 351 5.39 0.79 3.71
N VAL A 352 6.18 0.39 2.70
CA VAL A 352 5.74 0.35 1.29
C VAL A 352 5.65 -1.11 0.84
N VAL A 353 4.46 -1.52 0.40
CA VAL A 353 4.18 -2.90 -0.03
C VAL A 353 3.18 -2.88 -1.19
N GLY A 354 3.26 -3.82 -2.10
CA GLY A 354 2.29 -4.02 -3.18
C GLY A 354 2.13 -5.49 -3.47
N ASP A 355 1.22 -5.79 -4.39
CA ASP A 355 1.00 -7.14 -4.89
C ASP A 355 0.65 -8.10 -3.75
N ILE A 356 -0.24 -7.61 -2.88
CA ILE A 356 -0.68 -8.29 -1.65
C ILE A 356 -1.86 -9.22 -1.91
N GLY A 357 -2.37 -9.29 -3.14
CA GLY A 357 -3.48 -10.18 -3.50
C GLY A 357 -3.20 -11.64 -3.16
N GLY A 358 -4.16 -12.31 -2.52
CA GLY A 358 -4.00 -13.70 -2.09
C GLY A 358 -4.32 -14.75 -3.17
N LEU A 359 -4.99 -15.82 -2.77
CA LEU A 359 -5.42 -16.91 -3.64
C LEU A 359 -6.94 -16.83 -3.89
N PRO A 360 -7.45 -17.29 -5.06
CA PRO A 360 -8.88 -17.34 -5.34
C PRO A 360 -9.57 -18.53 -4.65
N ILE A 361 -8.80 -19.44 -4.07
CA ILE A 361 -9.24 -20.63 -3.37
C ILE A 361 -8.69 -20.63 -1.95
N PHE A 362 -9.38 -21.28 -1.03
CA PHE A 362 -8.95 -21.49 0.36
C PHE A 362 -7.46 -21.95 0.41
N PRO A 363 -6.62 -21.38 1.29
CA PRO A 363 -6.94 -20.44 2.38
C PRO A 363 -7.01 -18.96 1.95
N TYR A 364 -7.16 -18.67 0.67
CA TYR A 364 -7.29 -17.32 0.11
C TYR A 364 -6.11 -16.37 0.34
N TYR A 365 -5.04 -16.79 1.02
CA TYR A 365 -3.77 -16.07 1.11
C TYR A 365 -2.61 -17.00 0.74
N THR A 366 -1.44 -16.44 0.42
CA THR A 366 -0.24 -17.23 0.14
C THR A 366 0.65 -17.35 1.38
N TYR A 367 1.56 -18.33 1.39
CA TYR A 367 2.57 -18.43 2.44
C TYR A 367 3.39 -17.13 2.57
N ALA A 368 3.84 -16.57 1.45
CA ALA A 368 4.58 -15.31 1.44
C ALA A 368 3.77 -14.17 2.07
N GLN A 369 2.49 -14.04 1.71
CA GLN A 369 1.61 -12.99 2.23
C GLN A 369 1.48 -13.06 3.75
N SER A 370 1.30 -14.27 4.30
CA SER A 370 1.24 -14.49 5.75
C SER A 370 2.57 -14.14 6.43
N LYS A 371 3.71 -14.51 5.83
CA LYS A 371 5.05 -14.19 6.36
C LYS A 371 5.33 -12.70 6.34
N VAL A 372 5.06 -12.03 5.22
CA VAL A 372 5.19 -10.58 5.05
C VAL A 372 4.32 -9.85 6.07
N GLY A 373 3.02 -10.19 6.18
CA GLY A 373 2.12 -9.57 7.15
C GLY A 373 2.60 -9.69 8.60
N LYS A 374 3.11 -10.87 9.00
CA LYS A 374 3.67 -11.08 10.35
C LYS A 374 4.92 -10.23 10.60
N VAL A 375 5.83 -10.12 9.64
CA VAL A 375 7.05 -9.31 9.79
C VAL A 375 6.71 -7.83 9.79
N MET A 376 5.78 -7.39 8.92
CA MET A 376 5.26 -6.02 8.91
C MET A 376 4.70 -5.64 10.29
N GLU A 377 3.87 -6.48 10.92
CA GLU A 377 3.35 -6.23 12.27
C GLU A 377 4.44 -6.09 13.33
N ASN A 378 5.45 -6.96 13.29
CA ASN A 378 6.57 -6.88 14.23
C ASN A 378 7.38 -5.58 14.06
N TRP A 379 7.60 -5.17 12.81
CA TRP A 379 8.28 -3.92 12.50
C TRP A 379 7.43 -2.72 12.88
N ALA A 380 6.13 -2.77 12.62
CA ALA A 380 5.17 -1.74 12.97
C ALA A 380 5.18 -1.44 14.47
N LYS A 381 5.12 -2.48 15.30
CA LYS A 381 5.26 -2.38 16.76
C LYS A 381 6.64 -1.86 17.20
N LYS A 382 7.71 -2.37 16.59
CA LYS A 382 9.09 -2.01 16.98
C LYS A 382 9.45 -0.57 16.60
N LYS A 383 8.89 -0.07 15.50
CA LYS A 383 9.28 1.19 14.89
C LYS A 383 8.22 2.27 15.00
N ASP A 384 7.03 2.00 15.51
CA ASP A 384 5.96 3.01 15.59
C ASP A 384 5.69 3.62 14.20
N ILE A 385 5.23 2.78 13.28
CA ILE A 385 4.96 3.23 11.90
C ILE A 385 3.76 4.17 11.88
N HIS A 386 3.79 5.16 10.99
CA HIS A 386 2.72 6.14 10.86
C HIS A 386 1.67 5.70 9.84
N CYS A 387 2.09 5.00 8.78
CA CYS A 387 1.19 4.54 7.73
C CYS A 387 1.81 3.43 6.88
N VAL A 388 0.95 2.80 6.07
CA VAL A 388 1.33 1.88 5.00
C VAL A 388 1.01 2.52 3.65
N LEU A 389 1.96 2.48 2.73
CA LEU A 389 1.80 2.89 1.34
C LEU A 389 1.62 1.64 0.48
N ASN A 390 0.42 1.44 -0.07
CA ASN A 390 0.13 0.30 -0.92
C ASN A 390 0.26 0.68 -2.41
N VAL A 391 1.18 0.03 -3.12
CA VAL A 391 1.49 0.28 -4.54
C VAL A 391 0.68 -0.59 -5.51
N GLY A 392 -0.42 -1.18 -5.05
CA GLY A 392 -1.48 -1.73 -5.90
C GLY A 392 -1.51 -3.26 -5.94
N ASP A 393 -2.46 -3.79 -6.72
CA ASP A 393 -2.78 -5.22 -6.77
C ASP A 393 -3.17 -5.76 -5.39
N ASN A 394 -4.22 -5.12 -4.86
CA ASN A 394 -4.74 -5.34 -3.52
C ASN A 394 -5.41 -6.70 -3.42
N ILE A 395 -6.14 -7.12 -4.48
CA ILE A 395 -6.92 -8.35 -4.50
C ILE A 395 -6.70 -9.11 -5.81
N TYR A 396 -6.22 -10.35 -5.69
CA TYR A 396 -6.06 -11.27 -6.82
C TYR A 396 -7.25 -12.21 -7.03
N TYR A 397 -7.41 -12.78 -8.23
CA TYR A 397 -6.79 -12.37 -9.51
C TYR A 397 -7.73 -11.49 -10.34
N ASN A 398 -8.96 -11.31 -9.90
CA ASN A 398 -10.04 -10.72 -10.67
C ASN A 398 -10.70 -9.56 -9.92
N GLY A 399 -9.99 -8.94 -8.97
CA GLY A 399 -10.53 -7.90 -8.10
C GLY A 399 -11.78 -8.35 -7.35
N VAL A 400 -12.49 -7.43 -6.71
CA VAL A 400 -13.70 -7.71 -5.91
C VAL A 400 -14.98 -7.55 -6.72
N LYS A 401 -16.08 -8.20 -6.30
CA LYS A 401 -17.40 -8.01 -6.91
C LYS A 401 -18.07 -6.72 -6.42
N ASN A 402 -18.05 -6.52 -5.12
CA ASN A 402 -18.61 -5.36 -4.40
C ASN A 402 -17.88 -5.17 -3.07
N GLU A 403 -18.24 -4.13 -2.33
CA GLU A 403 -17.70 -3.73 -1.03
C GLU A 403 -17.93 -4.76 0.09
N HIS A 404 -18.81 -5.75 -0.15
CA HIS A 404 -19.13 -6.83 0.80
C HIS A 404 -18.50 -8.18 0.43
N ASP A 405 -17.61 -8.20 -0.57
CA ASP A 405 -16.92 -9.40 -1.06
C ASP A 405 -16.22 -10.13 0.08
N SER A 406 -16.34 -11.46 0.12
CA SER A 406 -15.82 -12.28 1.22
C SER A 406 -14.31 -12.11 1.43
N ARG A 407 -13.56 -11.74 0.39
CA ARG A 407 -12.13 -11.48 0.46
C ARG A 407 -11.75 -10.31 1.36
N PHE A 408 -12.68 -9.38 1.61
CA PHE A 408 -12.47 -8.29 2.57
C PHE A 408 -12.76 -8.68 4.02
N ARG A 409 -13.61 -9.69 4.27
CA ARG A 409 -14.24 -9.86 5.59
C ARG A 409 -13.22 -10.18 6.69
N VAL A 410 -13.62 -9.99 7.94
CA VAL A 410 -12.91 -10.50 9.12
C VAL A 410 -13.58 -11.82 9.56
N SER A 411 -12.85 -12.70 10.24
CA SER A 411 -13.43 -13.91 10.81
C SER A 411 -14.59 -13.65 11.76
N ALA A 412 -15.59 -14.55 11.79
CA ALA A 412 -16.68 -14.49 12.78
C ALA A 412 -16.16 -14.57 14.22
N SER A 413 -14.99 -15.18 14.44
CA SER A 413 -14.31 -15.23 15.73
C SER A 413 -13.76 -13.89 16.21
N ALA A 414 -13.35 -13.00 15.29
CA ALA A 414 -12.92 -11.64 15.66
C ALA A 414 -14.11 -10.76 16.03
N LEU A 415 -15.24 -10.92 15.32
CA LEU A 415 -16.51 -10.28 15.69
C LEU A 415 -17.03 -10.79 17.04
N ALA A 416 -16.87 -12.08 17.33
CA ALA A 416 -17.22 -12.66 18.62
C ALA A 416 -16.32 -12.16 19.76
N LEU A 417 -15.02 -11.98 19.53
CA LEU A 417 -14.08 -11.42 20.52
C LEU A 417 -14.39 -9.96 20.85
N ILE A 418 -14.73 -9.15 19.85
CA ILE A 418 -15.16 -7.75 20.04
C ILE A 418 -16.48 -7.72 20.82
N ALA A 419 -17.45 -8.57 20.45
CA ALA A 419 -18.72 -8.67 21.18
C ALA A 419 -18.56 -9.23 22.61
N HIS A 420 -17.53 -10.04 22.87
CA HIS A 420 -17.24 -10.60 24.19
C HIS A 420 -16.48 -9.61 25.09
N GLU A 421 -15.60 -8.78 24.53
CA GLU A 421 -14.99 -7.64 25.23
C GLU A 421 -16.05 -6.59 25.59
N ASP A 422 -16.98 -6.29 24.69
CA ASP A 422 -18.10 -5.37 24.96
C ASP A 422 -19.03 -5.91 26.06
N LYS A 423 -19.33 -7.21 26.07
CA LYS A 423 -20.09 -7.86 27.17
C LYS A 423 -19.33 -7.87 28.49
N LEU A 424 -18.01 -8.07 28.48
CA LEU A 424 -17.18 -8.02 29.68
C LEU A 424 -17.14 -6.61 30.26
N GLN A 425 -17.04 -5.57 29.42
CA GLN A 425 -17.07 -4.19 29.87
C GLN A 425 -18.45 -3.75 30.38
N GLN A 426 -19.54 -4.24 29.81
CA GLN A 426 -20.90 -4.01 30.33
C GLN A 426 -21.16 -4.74 31.65
N THR A 427 -20.64 -5.96 31.81
CA THR A 427 -20.78 -6.71 33.07
C THR A 427 -19.96 -6.08 34.21
N ILE A 428 -18.77 -5.55 33.90
CA ILE A 428 -17.94 -4.84 34.89
C ILE A 428 -18.59 -3.49 35.28
N ALA A 429 -19.19 -2.76 34.33
CA ALA A 429 -19.91 -1.51 34.62
C ALA A 429 -21.21 -1.71 35.41
N ALA A 430 -21.83 -2.90 35.34
CA ALA A 430 -23.02 -3.25 36.11
C ALA A 430 -22.71 -3.83 37.51
N ALA A 431 -21.44 -4.11 37.81
CA ALA A 431 -21.01 -4.65 39.11
C ALA A 431 -20.45 -3.57 40.07
N ASP A 432 -20.26 -2.34 39.59
CA ASP A 432 -19.78 -1.16 40.35
C ASP A 432 -20.91 -0.14 40.66
N ILE A 433 -22.18 -0.58 40.73
CA ILE A 433 -23.34 0.22 41.19
C ILE A 433 -23.98 -0.42 42.42
#